data_AF-A0A7J9DP75-F1
#
_entry.id   AF-A0A7J9DP75-F1
#
_cell.length_a   1.000
_cell.length_b   1.000
_cell.length_c   1.000
_cell.angle_alpha   90.00
_cell.angle_beta   90.00
_cell.angle_gamma   90.00
#
_symmetry.space_group_name_H-M   'P 1'
#
loop_
_entity.id
_entity.type
_entity.pdbx_description
1 polymer ?
#
loop_
_entity_poly.entity_id
_entity_poly.type
_entity_poly.pdbx_seq_one_letter_code
_entity_poly.pdbx_strand_id
1 'polypeptide(L)'
;NDNKQVSLPTATVDGPAPPVGALSKALTKLQSSREFRQLREAAKGITKQIGGQTHEIAAKFDSYMRGVVGGSGASLFEELGLYYIGPVDGHNVEDLVYVLNEVRSMPAPGPVLIHVITEKGKGYAPAEVAPDKMHGVVKFDPKSGKQMKSKSETCSYTKYFAESLIAEAEEDDKIVGIHAAMGGGTGLSLFQKRFPDRCFDVGIAEQHAVTFAAGLASEGLKPFCAIYSSFLQRGFDQVAHDVDLQKLPVRFAIDRAGLVGADGPTHCGAFDTTFMACLPNMVVMAPSNETELMHMVATAAAIDDRPSCFRYPRGNGIGTILPPNNKGTPLEIGKGRILREGSGKVAILGYGTIVQSCMKAAEQLQMLGISATVADARFCKPIDGDLLRQLAREHEILITAEEGSMGGFSTHFSHFLCLNGLLDGKLKWRPMILPDKYIDHGSQNDQIEEAGLSSKHIAATVLSTLGHTRG
;
A
#
# COMPACT_ATOMS: atom_id res chain seq x y z
N ASN A 1 10.24 0.05 -17.79
CA ASN A 1 11.58 0.14 -17.18
C ASN A 1 12.44 -0.90 -17.83
N ASP A 2 13.20 -0.48 -18.83
CA ASP A 2 13.79 -1.43 -19.79
C ASP A 2 15.17 -1.92 -19.36
N ASN A 3 15.65 -1.39 -18.24
CA ASN A 3 16.77 -1.91 -17.47
C ASN A 3 16.39 -3.11 -16.58
N LYS A 4 15.16 -3.61 -16.66
CA LYS A 4 14.61 -4.71 -15.83
C LYS A 4 14.62 -4.43 -14.33
N GLN A 5 14.62 -3.17 -13.90
CA GLN A 5 14.60 -2.78 -12.50
C GLN A 5 13.31 -2.02 -12.18
N VAL A 6 12.78 -2.14 -10.97
CA VAL A 6 11.56 -1.42 -10.56
C VAL A 6 11.90 -0.39 -9.48
N SER A 7 11.19 0.75 -9.51
CA SER A 7 11.38 1.89 -8.60
C SER A 7 10.61 1.77 -7.28
N LEU A 8 10.10 0.59 -6.94
CA LEU A 8 9.37 0.27 -5.71
C LEU A 8 10.12 -0.83 -4.92
N PRO A 9 9.75 -1.13 -3.65
CA PRO A 9 10.34 -2.23 -2.89
C PRO A 9 9.84 -3.58 -3.45
N THR A 10 10.37 -3.95 -4.61
CA THR A 10 10.04 -5.15 -5.37
C THR A 10 11.03 -6.29 -5.13
N ALA A 11 11.90 -6.18 -4.12
CA ALA A 11 12.81 -7.27 -3.82
C ALA A 11 12.00 -8.53 -3.43
N THR A 12 12.24 -9.59 -4.20
CA THR A 12 11.86 -10.95 -3.82
C THR A 12 12.91 -11.52 -2.87
N VAL A 13 12.62 -12.66 -2.27
CA VAL A 13 13.57 -13.38 -1.39
C VAL A 13 14.88 -13.70 -2.11
N ASP A 14 14.84 -13.84 -3.45
CA ASP A 14 15.98 -14.31 -4.26
C ASP A 14 16.58 -13.20 -5.15
N GLY A 15 16.10 -11.94 -5.08
CA GLY A 15 16.62 -10.82 -5.88
C GLY A 15 15.58 -9.76 -6.29
N PRO A 16 15.96 -8.76 -7.11
CA PRO A 16 15.02 -7.75 -7.59
C PRO A 16 13.95 -8.36 -8.51
N ALA A 17 12.67 -8.03 -8.34
CA ALA A 17 11.65 -8.45 -9.30
C ALA A 17 11.78 -7.65 -10.61
N PRO A 18 11.70 -8.30 -11.79
CA PRO A 18 11.68 -7.61 -13.08
C PRO A 18 10.31 -6.93 -13.30
N PRO A 19 10.26 -5.78 -14.02
CA PRO A 19 9.01 -5.16 -14.43
C PRO A 19 8.21 -6.08 -15.37
N VAL A 20 6.92 -6.19 -15.08
CA VAL A 20 5.96 -7.04 -15.79
C VAL A 20 5.20 -6.27 -16.88
N GLY A 21 4.49 -7.00 -17.75
CA GLY A 21 3.63 -6.44 -18.81
C GLY A 21 4.19 -6.55 -20.24
N ALA A 22 3.30 -6.45 -21.23
CA ALA A 22 3.63 -6.59 -22.65
C ALA A 22 4.57 -5.48 -23.16
N LEU A 23 4.45 -4.26 -22.60
CA LEU A 23 5.30 -3.13 -22.95
C LEU A 23 6.77 -3.37 -22.58
N SER A 24 7.03 -3.95 -21.40
CA SER A 24 8.38 -4.36 -20.95
C SER A 24 9.02 -5.37 -21.93
N LYS A 25 8.23 -6.32 -22.44
CA LYS A 25 8.68 -7.29 -23.46
C LYS A 25 8.96 -6.62 -24.81
N ALA A 26 8.09 -5.70 -25.25
CA ALA A 26 8.27 -4.95 -26.50
C ALA A 26 9.54 -4.10 -26.47
N LEU A 27 9.81 -3.43 -25.35
CA LEU A 27 11.01 -2.61 -25.16
C LEU A 27 12.29 -3.45 -25.06
N THR A 28 12.23 -4.62 -24.40
CA THR A 28 13.34 -5.59 -24.41
C THR A 28 13.64 -6.09 -25.83
N LYS A 29 12.60 -6.29 -26.66
CA LYS A 29 12.76 -6.71 -28.06
C LYS A 29 13.46 -5.63 -28.90
N LEU A 30 13.10 -4.36 -28.71
CA LEU A 30 13.76 -3.19 -29.32
C LEU A 30 15.25 -3.09 -28.93
N GLN A 31 15.64 -3.46 -27.71
CA GLN A 31 17.05 -3.52 -27.30
C GLN A 31 17.83 -4.66 -27.99
N SER A 32 17.15 -5.77 -28.31
CA SER A 32 17.79 -7.00 -28.80
C SER A 32 17.96 -7.08 -30.31
N SER A 33 17.33 -6.19 -31.09
CA SER A 33 17.48 -6.16 -32.55
C SER A 33 18.93 -5.78 -32.91
N ARG A 34 19.71 -6.79 -33.31
CA ARG A 34 21.10 -6.68 -33.81
C ARG A 34 21.28 -5.60 -34.89
N GLU A 35 20.22 -5.28 -35.61
CA GLU A 35 20.19 -4.28 -36.69
C GLU A 35 20.50 -2.85 -36.19
N PHE A 36 20.09 -2.48 -34.97
CA PHE A 36 20.36 -1.14 -34.43
C PHE A 36 21.83 -0.96 -33.98
N ARG A 37 22.47 -2.04 -33.51
CA ARG A 37 23.90 -2.05 -33.17
C ARG A 37 24.78 -1.92 -34.42
N GLN A 38 24.39 -2.54 -35.53
CA GLN A 38 25.11 -2.45 -36.81
C GLN A 38 24.94 -1.08 -37.48
N LEU A 39 23.77 -0.44 -37.33
CA LEU A 39 23.54 0.93 -37.83
C LEU A 39 24.44 1.97 -37.15
N ARG A 40 24.73 1.81 -35.84
CA ARG A 40 25.63 2.70 -35.07
C ARG A 40 27.10 2.60 -35.49
N GLU A 41 27.56 1.40 -35.86
CA GLU A 41 28.91 1.17 -36.41
C GLU A 41 29.04 1.73 -37.84
N ALA A 42 28.00 1.58 -38.66
CA ALA A 42 27.98 2.14 -40.02
C ALA A 42 27.96 3.69 -40.03
N ALA A 43 27.22 4.32 -39.13
CA ALA A 43 27.13 5.79 -39.03
C ALA A 43 28.45 6.46 -38.59
N LYS A 44 29.27 5.78 -37.79
CA LYS A 44 30.63 6.26 -37.43
C LYS A 44 31.62 6.22 -38.61
N GLY A 45 31.37 5.39 -39.62
CA GLY A 45 32.21 5.31 -40.82
C GLY A 45 31.90 6.39 -41.87
N ILE A 46 30.66 6.85 -41.95
CA ILE A 46 30.17 7.69 -43.07
C ILE A 46 30.36 9.19 -42.82
N THR A 47 30.46 9.62 -41.57
CA THR A 47 30.66 11.04 -41.19
C THR A 47 32.04 11.61 -41.53
N LYS A 48 32.97 10.80 -42.07
CA LYS A 48 34.29 11.25 -42.54
C LYS A 48 34.34 11.71 -44.01
N GLN A 49 33.28 11.57 -44.81
CA GLN A 49 33.44 11.72 -46.27
C GLN A 49 32.48 12.62 -47.06
N ILE A 50 31.46 13.26 -46.48
CA ILE A 50 30.50 13.99 -47.32
C ILE A 50 30.35 15.44 -46.86
N GLY A 51 30.99 16.32 -47.64
CA GLY A 51 30.95 17.77 -47.51
C GLY A 51 29.60 18.37 -47.89
N GLY A 52 29.36 19.58 -47.37
CA GLY A 52 28.09 20.27 -47.46
C GLY A 52 27.78 20.76 -48.88
N GLN A 53 26.60 20.38 -49.36
CA GLN A 53 25.64 21.24 -50.05
C GLN A 53 24.50 20.35 -50.57
N THR A 54 23.35 20.37 -49.89
CA THR A 54 22.00 20.03 -50.41
C THR A 54 20.97 20.15 -49.28
N HIS A 55 20.82 21.36 -48.72
CA HIS A 55 19.99 21.56 -47.51
C HIS A 55 18.52 21.92 -47.77
N GLU A 56 18.10 22.30 -48.99
CA GLU A 56 16.74 22.84 -49.18
C GLU A 56 15.75 21.89 -49.89
N ILE A 57 16.20 20.84 -50.57
CA ILE A 57 15.30 19.90 -51.27
C ILE A 57 14.92 18.70 -50.37
N ALA A 58 15.65 18.45 -49.28
CA ALA A 58 15.39 17.35 -48.36
C ALA A 58 14.16 17.57 -47.44
N ALA A 59 13.91 18.81 -47.00
CA ALA A 59 12.93 19.10 -45.94
C ALA A 59 11.46 18.83 -46.34
N LYS A 60 11.12 18.85 -47.64
CA LYS A 60 9.76 18.55 -48.12
C LYS A 60 9.55 17.09 -48.54
N PHE A 61 10.63 16.34 -48.78
CA PHE A 61 10.55 14.91 -49.11
C PHE A 61 10.55 14.03 -47.86
N ASP A 62 11.13 14.52 -46.77
CA ASP A 62 11.34 13.77 -45.51
C ASP A 62 10.06 13.60 -44.67
N SER A 63 9.00 14.39 -44.92
CA SER A 63 7.69 14.21 -44.28
C SER A 63 6.83 13.16 -44.99
N TYR A 64 7.00 12.97 -46.30
CA TYR A 64 6.22 12.01 -47.09
C TYR A 64 6.91 10.65 -47.23
N MET A 65 8.25 10.59 -47.15
CA MET A 65 8.99 9.33 -47.24
C MET A 65 9.23 8.61 -45.90
N ARG A 66 9.07 9.27 -44.75
CA ARG A 66 9.20 8.59 -43.44
C ARG A 66 8.05 7.64 -43.11
N GLY A 67 6.93 7.74 -43.81
CA GLY A 67 5.88 6.71 -43.80
C GLY A 67 6.23 5.44 -44.60
N VAL A 68 7.30 5.45 -45.40
CA VAL A 68 7.60 4.37 -46.37
C VAL A 68 8.99 3.75 -46.19
N VAL A 69 9.97 4.46 -45.60
CA VAL A 69 11.34 3.95 -45.40
C VAL A 69 11.57 3.32 -44.01
N GLY A 70 10.64 3.51 -43.08
CA GLY A 70 10.58 2.70 -41.85
C GLY A 70 10.06 1.31 -42.18
N GLY A 71 10.96 0.39 -42.55
CA GLY A 71 10.58 -0.98 -42.87
C GLY A 71 9.67 -1.58 -41.79
N SER A 72 8.47 -2.01 -42.18
CA SER A 72 7.60 -2.92 -41.43
C SER A 72 7.62 -2.77 -39.90
N GLY A 73 7.25 -1.61 -39.37
CA GLY A 73 7.01 -1.43 -37.93
C GLY A 73 7.32 -0.03 -37.43
N ALA A 74 6.34 0.87 -37.49
CA ALA A 74 6.34 2.03 -36.61
C ALA A 74 6.44 1.52 -35.16
N SER A 75 7.25 2.17 -34.33
CA SER A 75 7.26 1.87 -32.90
C SER A 75 5.86 2.12 -32.33
N LEU A 76 5.46 1.37 -31.30
CA LEU A 76 4.17 1.58 -30.59
C LEU A 76 3.93 3.06 -30.26
N PHE A 77 5.00 3.79 -29.96
CA PHE A 77 4.94 5.20 -29.58
C PHE A 77 4.65 6.11 -30.78
N GLU A 78 5.17 5.80 -31.97
CA GLU A 78 4.86 6.55 -33.18
C GLU A 78 3.39 6.36 -33.60
N GLU A 79 2.83 5.16 -33.39
CA GLU A 79 1.38 4.93 -33.57
C GLU A 79 0.53 5.76 -32.59
N LEU A 80 1.05 6.07 -31.39
CA LEU A 80 0.43 6.99 -30.43
C LEU A 80 0.67 8.48 -30.76
N GLY A 81 1.32 8.78 -31.88
CA GLY A 81 1.65 10.14 -32.30
C GLY A 81 2.85 10.75 -31.55
N LEU A 82 3.67 9.94 -30.89
CA LEU A 82 4.89 10.39 -30.23
C LEU A 82 6.09 10.27 -31.18
N TYR A 83 6.91 11.31 -31.23
CA TYR A 83 8.22 11.20 -31.86
C TYR A 83 9.17 10.43 -30.93
N TYR A 84 9.61 9.25 -31.34
CA TYR A 84 10.38 8.34 -30.48
C TYR A 84 11.89 8.44 -30.73
N ILE A 85 12.66 8.63 -29.66
CA ILE A 85 14.14 8.67 -29.69
C ILE A 85 14.67 7.67 -28.67
N GLY A 86 15.40 6.65 -29.10
CA GLY A 86 16.13 5.73 -28.22
C GLY A 86 16.02 4.25 -28.60
N PRO A 87 16.45 3.33 -27.73
CA PRO A 87 17.02 3.60 -26.41
C PRO A 87 18.39 4.29 -26.46
N VAL A 88 18.63 5.23 -25.56
CA VAL A 88 19.95 5.88 -25.34
C VAL A 88 20.53 5.50 -23.98
N ASP A 89 21.87 5.52 -23.87
CA ASP A 89 22.56 5.28 -22.60
C ASP A 89 22.39 6.48 -21.67
N GLY A 90 21.73 6.27 -20.53
CA GLY A 90 21.46 7.29 -19.52
C GLY A 90 22.66 7.69 -18.68
N HIS A 91 23.81 7.03 -18.85
CA HIS A 91 25.04 7.36 -18.13
C HIS A 91 26.07 8.12 -18.98
N ASN A 92 25.77 8.38 -20.25
CA ASN A 92 26.58 9.26 -21.11
C ASN A 92 25.98 10.67 -21.14
N VAL A 93 26.51 11.56 -20.30
CA VAL A 93 26.00 12.93 -20.13
C VAL A 93 26.17 13.74 -21.41
N GLU A 94 27.29 13.57 -22.12
CA GLU A 94 27.56 14.27 -23.38
C GLU A 94 26.53 13.91 -24.46
N ASP A 95 26.22 12.61 -24.63
CA ASP A 95 25.19 12.14 -25.56
C ASP A 95 23.80 12.69 -25.17
N LEU A 96 23.46 12.67 -23.87
CA LEU A 96 22.17 13.19 -23.39
C LEU A 96 22.02 14.70 -23.63
N VAL A 97 23.06 15.49 -23.35
CA VAL A 97 23.05 16.94 -23.62
C VAL A 97 22.89 17.22 -25.10
N TYR A 98 23.57 16.46 -25.96
CA TYR A 98 23.42 16.59 -27.41
C TYR A 98 21.98 16.29 -27.85
N VAL A 99 21.43 15.14 -27.47
CA VAL A 99 20.05 14.73 -27.83
C VAL A 99 19.02 15.77 -27.35
N LEU A 100 19.15 16.27 -26.13
CA LEU A 100 18.23 17.29 -25.59
C LEU A 100 18.32 18.63 -26.34
N ASN A 101 19.53 19.05 -26.75
CA ASN A 101 19.71 20.27 -27.54
C ASN A 101 19.14 20.15 -28.96
N GLU A 102 19.29 19.00 -29.60
CA GLU A 102 18.68 18.72 -30.91
C GLU A 102 17.16 18.76 -30.80
N VAL A 103 16.56 18.05 -29.84
CA VAL A 103 15.11 18.04 -29.61
C VAL A 103 14.57 19.45 -29.34
N ARG A 104 15.29 20.24 -28.53
CA ARG A 104 14.92 21.64 -28.25
C ARG A 104 14.94 22.52 -29.50
N SER A 105 15.83 22.24 -30.45
CA SER A 105 16.05 23.07 -31.65
C SER A 105 15.16 22.67 -32.83
N MET A 106 14.45 21.54 -32.73
CA MET A 106 13.53 21.08 -33.78
C MET A 106 12.31 22.02 -33.88
N PRO A 107 11.94 22.48 -35.08
CA PRO A 107 10.71 23.23 -35.28
C PRO A 107 9.49 22.29 -35.17
N ALA A 108 8.60 22.58 -34.21
CA ALA A 108 7.34 21.87 -33.96
C ALA A 108 7.46 20.33 -33.83
N PRO A 109 8.23 19.80 -32.86
CA PRO A 109 8.53 18.37 -32.77
C PRO A 109 7.33 17.51 -32.32
N GLY A 110 6.20 18.12 -31.95
CA GLY A 110 5.11 17.43 -31.26
C GLY A 110 5.58 16.85 -29.92
N PRO A 111 4.83 15.92 -29.32
CA PRO A 111 5.28 15.21 -28.13
C PRO A 111 6.42 14.24 -28.48
N VAL A 112 7.56 14.40 -27.81
CA VAL A 112 8.77 13.57 -28.00
C VAL A 112 8.94 12.64 -26.81
N LEU A 113 9.14 11.34 -27.08
CA LEU A 113 9.53 10.34 -26.09
C LEU A 113 11.00 9.98 -26.26
N ILE A 114 11.84 10.41 -25.32
CA ILE A 114 13.24 9.98 -25.25
C ILE A 114 13.34 8.80 -24.29
N HIS A 115 13.64 7.62 -24.83
CA HIS A 115 13.83 6.40 -24.06
C HIS A 115 15.28 6.32 -23.56
N VAL A 116 15.47 6.63 -22.29
CA VAL A 116 16.78 6.58 -21.60
C VAL A 116 16.89 5.31 -20.75
N ILE A 117 18.01 4.59 -20.87
CA ILE A 117 18.31 3.41 -20.06
C ILE A 117 19.29 3.79 -18.95
N THR A 118 18.92 3.57 -17.70
CA THR A 118 19.78 3.80 -16.52
C THR A 118 19.99 2.52 -15.72
N GLU A 119 20.89 2.57 -14.73
CA GLU A 119 21.13 1.47 -13.79
C GLU A 119 20.88 2.00 -12.37
N LYS A 120 19.96 1.36 -11.64
CA LYS A 120 19.61 1.69 -10.26
C LYS A 120 20.78 1.38 -9.34
N GLY A 121 21.14 2.36 -8.51
CA GLY A 121 22.32 2.31 -7.65
C GLY A 121 23.63 2.65 -8.34
N LYS A 122 23.62 3.01 -9.64
CA LYS A 122 24.85 3.32 -10.39
C LYS A 122 25.71 4.36 -9.66
N GLY A 123 27.00 4.06 -9.55
CA GLY A 123 27.97 4.92 -8.87
C GLY A 123 28.06 4.65 -7.36
N TYR A 124 27.27 3.73 -6.83
CA TYR A 124 27.34 3.31 -5.44
C TYR A 124 27.39 1.78 -5.31
N ALA A 125 28.61 1.24 -5.27
CA ALA A 125 28.85 -0.21 -5.29
C ALA A 125 28.00 -1.04 -4.31
N PRO A 126 27.76 -0.61 -3.04
CA PRO A 126 26.87 -1.35 -2.14
C PRO A 126 25.42 -1.44 -2.65
N ALA A 127 24.89 -0.39 -3.29
CA ALA A 127 23.55 -0.45 -3.90
C ALA A 127 23.54 -1.28 -5.19
N GLU A 128 24.59 -1.22 -6.00
CA GLU A 128 24.66 -2.00 -7.25
C GLU A 128 24.60 -3.50 -6.99
N VAL A 129 25.14 -3.99 -5.88
CA VAL A 129 25.11 -5.42 -5.51
C VAL A 129 23.92 -5.79 -4.61
N ALA A 130 23.25 -4.83 -3.98
CA ALA A 130 22.13 -5.11 -3.10
C ALA A 130 20.91 -5.70 -3.88
N PRO A 131 20.20 -6.70 -3.32
CA PRO A 131 19.02 -7.29 -3.96
C PRO A 131 17.92 -6.29 -4.31
N ASP A 132 17.65 -5.33 -3.44
CA ASP A 132 16.65 -4.27 -3.64
C ASP A 132 17.25 -3.00 -4.26
N LYS A 133 18.56 -3.01 -4.56
CA LYS A 133 19.35 -1.84 -4.92
C LYS A 133 19.33 -0.72 -3.87
N MET A 134 19.20 -1.08 -2.59
CA MET A 134 19.06 -0.12 -1.48
C MET A 134 17.91 0.86 -1.72
N HIS A 135 16.78 0.35 -2.24
CA HIS A 135 15.62 1.16 -2.58
C HIS A 135 15.01 1.85 -1.36
N GLY A 136 14.98 1.14 -0.23
CA GLY A 136 14.59 1.66 1.07
C GLY A 136 15.69 1.37 2.08
N VAL A 137 16.35 2.41 2.57
CA VAL A 137 17.42 2.29 3.57
C VAL A 137 16.98 2.93 4.87
N VAL A 138 17.21 2.22 5.98
CA VAL A 138 17.30 2.89 7.29
C VAL A 138 18.67 3.54 7.42
N LYS A 139 18.94 4.23 8.54
CA LYS A 139 20.27 4.76 8.85
C LYS A 139 21.35 3.69 8.55
N PHE A 140 22.32 4.05 7.71
CA PHE A 140 23.35 3.13 7.22
C PHE A 140 24.69 3.84 7.14
N ASP A 141 25.78 3.08 7.14
CA ASP A 141 27.11 3.63 6.89
C ASP A 141 27.30 3.86 5.38
N PRO A 142 27.49 5.10 4.90
CA PRO A 142 27.66 5.37 3.48
C PRO A 142 28.86 4.67 2.86
N LYS A 143 29.93 4.37 3.61
CA LYS A 143 31.11 3.70 3.04
C LYS A 143 30.86 2.22 2.79
N SER A 144 30.28 1.50 3.75
CA SER A 144 30.06 0.06 3.65
C SER A 144 28.68 -0.33 3.10
N GLY A 145 27.71 0.59 3.07
CA GLY A 145 26.30 0.28 2.78
C GLY A 145 25.60 -0.48 3.91
N LYS A 146 26.28 -0.76 5.02
CA LYS A 146 25.74 -1.56 6.13
C LYS A 146 24.65 -0.77 6.85
N GLN A 147 23.42 -1.27 6.75
CA GLN A 147 22.28 -0.70 7.44
C GLN A 147 22.33 -1.01 8.94
N MET A 148 22.13 0.00 9.77
CA MET A 148 21.97 -0.12 11.21
C MET A 148 20.51 -0.47 11.53
N LYS A 149 20.19 -1.76 11.45
CA LYS A 149 18.88 -2.25 11.87
C LYS A 149 18.88 -2.46 13.39
N SER A 150 17.91 -1.89 14.10
CA SER A 150 17.65 -2.31 15.48
C SER A 150 17.22 -3.77 15.46
N LYS A 151 17.75 -4.58 16.38
CA LYS A 151 17.19 -5.91 16.62
C LYS A 151 15.78 -5.70 17.17
N SER A 152 14.78 -6.27 16.49
CA SER A 152 13.43 -6.36 17.01
C SER A 152 13.19 -7.79 17.48
N GLU A 153 12.52 -7.93 18.62
CA GLU A 153 12.13 -9.23 19.17
C GLU A 153 10.94 -9.84 18.39
N THR A 154 10.25 -9.03 17.58
CA THR A 154 9.04 -9.41 16.85
C THR A 154 9.20 -9.19 15.34
N CYS A 155 8.35 -9.86 14.56
CA CYS A 155 8.28 -9.67 13.11
C CYS A 155 7.42 -8.46 12.73
N SER A 156 7.54 -8.02 11.46
CA SER A 156 6.64 -7.02 10.89
C SER A 156 5.23 -7.58 10.70
N TYR A 157 4.20 -6.73 10.76
CA TYR A 157 2.82 -7.12 10.42
C TYR A 157 2.73 -7.73 9.02
N THR A 158 3.47 -7.19 8.06
CA THR A 158 3.63 -7.76 6.71
C THR A 158 4.09 -9.21 6.72
N LYS A 159 5.06 -9.55 7.57
CA LYS A 159 5.57 -10.92 7.66
C LYS A 159 4.55 -11.84 8.33
N TYR A 160 3.88 -11.39 9.39
CA TYR A 160 2.81 -12.16 10.03
C TYR A 160 1.64 -12.43 9.07
N PHE A 161 1.22 -11.43 8.30
CA PHE A 161 0.24 -11.59 7.23
C PHE A 161 0.68 -12.66 6.21
N ALA A 162 1.90 -12.53 5.68
CA ALA A 162 2.39 -13.44 4.64
C ALA A 162 2.50 -14.89 5.14
N GLU A 163 3.04 -15.11 6.35
CA GLU A 163 3.13 -16.44 6.93
C GLU A 163 1.76 -17.06 7.22
N SER A 164 0.80 -16.25 7.68
CA SER A 164 -0.56 -16.72 7.92
C SER A 164 -1.31 -17.03 6.62
N LEU A 165 -1.16 -16.19 5.59
CA LEU A 165 -1.73 -16.46 4.28
C LEU A 165 -1.13 -17.72 3.63
N ILE A 166 0.17 -17.96 3.82
CA ILE A 166 0.80 -19.21 3.39
C ILE A 166 0.15 -20.40 4.09
N ALA A 167 -0.04 -20.34 5.41
CA ALA A 167 -0.67 -21.43 6.17
C ALA A 167 -2.10 -21.72 5.70
N GLU A 168 -2.90 -20.69 5.41
CA GLU A 168 -4.25 -20.89 4.83
C GLU A 168 -4.16 -21.53 3.42
N ALA A 169 -3.25 -21.06 2.58
CA ALA A 169 -3.09 -21.56 1.21
C ALA A 169 -2.44 -22.95 1.10
N GLU A 170 -1.84 -23.47 2.17
CA GLU A 170 -1.38 -24.87 2.23
C GLU A 170 -2.56 -25.85 2.29
N GLU A 171 -3.72 -25.40 2.79
CA GLU A 171 -4.92 -26.23 2.91
C GLU A 171 -6.01 -25.89 1.88
N ASP A 172 -5.96 -24.71 1.25
CA ASP A 172 -6.91 -24.29 0.22
C ASP A 172 -6.17 -23.94 -1.08
N ASP A 173 -6.37 -24.77 -2.11
CA ASP A 173 -5.73 -24.62 -3.41
C ASP A 173 -6.27 -23.41 -4.21
N LYS A 174 -7.45 -22.90 -3.85
CA LYS A 174 -8.11 -21.76 -4.49
C LYS A 174 -7.57 -20.41 -4.06
N ILE A 175 -6.78 -20.35 -2.98
CA ILE A 175 -6.18 -19.10 -2.50
C ILE A 175 -5.07 -18.66 -3.47
N VAL A 176 -5.19 -17.43 -3.95
CA VAL A 176 -4.22 -16.77 -4.83
C VAL A 176 -3.82 -15.41 -4.28
N GLY A 177 -2.55 -15.06 -4.37
CA GLY A 177 -2.02 -13.76 -4.00
C GLY A 177 -1.94 -12.82 -5.21
N ILE A 178 -2.32 -11.56 -5.03
CA ILE A 178 -2.23 -10.52 -6.06
C ILE A 178 -1.58 -9.28 -5.44
N HIS A 179 -0.58 -8.70 -6.12
CA HIS A 179 -0.03 -7.39 -5.77
C HIS A 179 0.22 -6.51 -7.00
N ALA A 180 0.30 -5.20 -6.77
CA ALA A 180 0.66 -4.21 -7.78
C ALA A 180 2.13 -3.76 -7.63
N ALA A 181 3.09 -4.56 -8.11
CA ALA A 181 4.54 -4.30 -7.99
C ALA A 181 5.05 -4.06 -6.55
N MET A 182 4.47 -4.77 -5.57
CA MET A 182 4.81 -4.61 -4.15
C MET A 182 5.05 -5.94 -3.44
N GLY A 183 5.57 -6.97 -4.12
CA GLY A 183 5.78 -8.29 -3.52
C GLY A 183 6.59 -8.26 -2.21
N GLY A 184 7.70 -7.50 -2.16
CA GLY A 184 8.46 -7.31 -0.92
C GLY A 184 7.74 -6.43 0.10
N GLY A 185 7.09 -5.36 -0.37
CA GLY A 185 6.33 -4.43 0.46
C GLY A 185 5.16 -5.08 1.21
N THR A 186 4.42 -5.96 0.54
CA THR A 186 3.21 -6.62 1.05
C THR A 186 3.46 -8.03 1.59
N GLY A 187 4.70 -8.52 1.48
CA GLY A 187 5.07 -9.87 1.92
C GLY A 187 4.69 -10.98 0.93
N LEU A 188 3.99 -10.66 -0.17
CA LEU A 188 3.65 -11.64 -1.19
C LEU A 188 4.86 -12.23 -1.93
N SER A 189 6.06 -11.69 -1.78
CA SER A 189 7.28 -12.38 -2.23
C SER A 189 7.54 -13.68 -1.47
N LEU A 190 7.16 -13.78 -0.20
CA LEU A 190 7.21 -15.03 0.57
C LEU A 190 6.17 -16.01 0.05
N PHE A 191 4.95 -15.53 -0.20
CA PHE A 191 3.87 -16.34 -0.77
C PHE A 191 4.25 -16.88 -2.16
N GLN A 192 4.77 -16.02 -3.05
CA GLN A 192 5.23 -16.40 -4.39
C GLN A 192 6.33 -17.45 -4.34
N LYS A 193 7.27 -17.34 -3.38
CA LYS A 193 8.32 -18.36 -3.21
C LYS A 193 7.74 -19.73 -2.87
N ARG A 194 6.69 -19.78 -2.06
CA ARG A 194 6.01 -21.01 -1.66
C ARG A 194 5.07 -21.55 -2.74
N PHE A 195 4.38 -20.66 -3.44
CA PHE A 195 3.36 -20.96 -4.46
C PHE A 195 3.56 -20.09 -5.73
N PRO A 196 4.55 -20.42 -6.58
CA PRO A 196 4.91 -19.60 -7.74
C PRO A 196 3.77 -19.38 -8.73
N ASP A 197 2.93 -20.41 -8.94
CA ASP A 197 1.84 -20.39 -9.91
C ASP A 197 0.54 -19.77 -9.36
N ARG A 198 0.53 -19.34 -8.09
CA ARG A 198 -0.65 -18.75 -7.41
C ARG A 198 -0.42 -17.32 -6.93
N CYS A 199 0.65 -16.67 -7.39
CA CYS A 199 0.94 -15.28 -7.06
C CYS A 199 1.11 -14.43 -8.33
N PHE A 200 0.34 -13.36 -8.44
CA PHE A 200 0.30 -12.51 -9.63
C PHE A 200 0.77 -11.09 -9.32
N ASP A 201 1.80 -10.64 -10.05
CA ASP A 201 2.21 -9.24 -10.10
C ASP A 201 1.59 -8.58 -11.33
N VAL A 202 0.71 -7.60 -11.10
CA VAL A 202 0.07 -6.83 -12.18
C VAL A 202 0.83 -5.54 -12.56
N GLY A 203 1.98 -5.29 -11.96
CA GLY A 203 2.72 -4.04 -12.13
C GLY A 203 2.11 -2.89 -11.30
N ILE A 204 2.53 -1.64 -11.55
CA ILE A 204 1.98 -0.45 -10.86
C ILE A 204 0.62 -0.11 -11.49
N ALA A 205 -0.36 -0.97 -11.25
CA ALA A 205 -1.70 -0.90 -11.82
C ALA A 205 -2.73 -1.39 -10.80
N GLU A 206 -2.94 -0.61 -9.75
CA GLU A 206 -3.85 -0.96 -8.64
C GLU A 206 -5.28 -1.19 -9.13
N GLN A 207 -5.77 -0.41 -10.10
CA GLN A 207 -7.07 -0.65 -10.72
C GLN A 207 -7.14 -2.06 -11.33
N HIS A 208 -6.09 -2.44 -12.06
CA HIS A 208 -6.01 -3.76 -12.67
C HIS A 208 -5.94 -4.86 -11.60
N ALA A 209 -5.20 -4.66 -10.50
CA ALA A 209 -5.14 -5.63 -9.41
C ALA A 209 -6.54 -5.94 -8.85
N VAL A 210 -7.36 -4.90 -8.63
CA VAL A 210 -8.72 -5.04 -8.10
C VAL A 210 -9.64 -5.75 -9.09
N THR A 211 -9.72 -5.29 -10.34
CA THR A 211 -10.58 -5.93 -11.36
C THR A 211 -10.11 -7.35 -11.71
N PHE A 212 -8.80 -7.58 -11.71
CA PHE A 212 -8.24 -8.93 -11.89
C PHE A 212 -8.67 -9.86 -10.76
N ALA A 213 -8.61 -9.39 -9.50
CA ALA A 213 -9.13 -10.14 -8.36
C ALA A 213 -10.64 -10.42 -8.51
N ALA A 214 -11.44 -9.44 -8.95
CA ALA A 214 -12.86 -9.63 -9.21
C ALA A 214 -13.11 -10.78 -10.21
N GLY A 215 -12.40 -10.78 -11.34
CA GLY A 215 -12.51 -11.85 -12.34
C GLY A 215 -12.10 -13.23 -11.84
N LEU A 216 -11.07 -13.32 -10.97
CA LEU A 216 -10.72 -14.61 -10.35
C LEU A 216 -11.78 -15.07 -9.35
N ALA A 217 -12.35 -14.14 -8.57
CA ALA A 217 -13.41 -14.45 -7.61
C ALA A 217 -14.71 -14.92 -8.30
N SER A 218 -15.05 -14.36 -9.47
CA SER A 218 -16.22 -14.80 -10.25
C SER A 218 -16.10 -16.23 -10.76
N GLU A 219 -14.88 -16.73 -10.96
CA GLU A 219 -14.59 -18.12 -11.35
C GLU A 219 -14.37 -19.05 -10.14
N GLY A 220 -14.67 -18.59 -8.92
CA GLY A 220 -14.63 -19.40 -7.72
C GLY A 220 -13.25 -19.57 -7.07
N LEU A 221 -12.26 -18.77 -7.46
CA LEU A 221 -11.01 -18.63 -6.72
C LEU A 221 -11.16 -17.70 -5.50
N LYS A 222 -10.17 -17.73 -4.60
CA LYS A 222 -10.14 -16.92 -3.37
C LYS A 222 -8.99 -15.90 -3.41
N PRO A 223 -9.14 -14.79 -4.15
CA PRO A 223 -8.07 -13.83 -4.32
C PRO A 223 -7.86 -12.96 -3.08
N PHE A 224 -6.61 -12.95 -2.61
CA PHE A 224 -6.08 -11.98 -1.66
C PHE A 224 -5.34 -10.88 -2.41
N CYS A 225 -6.00 -9.73 -2.57
CA CYS A 225 -5.41 -8.53 -3.15
C CYS A 225 -4.64 -7.77 -2.05
N ALA A 226 -3.32 -7.97 -2.00
CA ALA A 226 -2.44 -7.31 -1.05
C ALA A 226 -1.94 -5.97 -1.62
N ILE A 227 -2.28 -4.88 -0.96
CA ILE A 227 -2.11 -3.52 -1.48
C ILE A 227 -1.91 -2.54 -0.32
N TYR A 228 -1.16 -1.47 -0.54
CA TYR A 228 -1.05 -0.42 0.47
C TYR A 228 -2.34 0.41 0.53
N SER A 229 -2.73 0.85 1.72
CA SER A 229 -3.89 1.72 1.90
C SER A 229 -3.85 2.96 0.99
N SER A 230 -2.70 3.64 0.92
CA SER A 230 -2.53 4.83 0.09
C SER A 230 -2.66 4.57 -1.41
N PHE A 231 -2.29 3.38 -1.87
CA PHE A 231 -2.36 3.01 -3.28
C PHE A 231 -3.72 2.42 -3.67
N LEU A 232 -4.42 1.77 -2.74
CA LEU A 232 -5.80 1.29 -2.98
C LEU A 232 -6.76 2.44 -3.31
N GLN A 233 -6.45 3.67 -2.92
CA GLN A 233 -7.18 4.88 -3.37
C GLN A 233 -7.33 4.93 -4.90
N ARG A 234 -6.35 4.42 -5.66
CA ARG A 234 -6.39 4.38 -7.13
C ARG A 234 -7.40 3.38 -7.67
N GLY A 235 -7.70 2.32 -6.92
CA GLY A 235 -8.60 1.22 -7.30
C GLY A 235 -10.02 1.35 -6.73
N PHE A 236 -10.39 2.46 -6.08
CA PHE A 236 -11.65 2.57 -5.36
C PHE A 236 -12.89 2.34 -6.25
N ASP A 237 -12.89 2.89 -7.47
CA ASP A 237 -13.96 2.68 -8.44
C ASP A 237 -14.13 1.20 -8.79
N GLN A 238 -13.03 0.47 -8.97
CA GLN A 238 -13.03 -0.96 -9.23
C GLN A 238 -13.52 -1.75 -8.00
N VAL A 239 -13.19 -1.32 -6.77
CA VAL A 239 -13.75 -1.92 -5.56
C VAL A 239 -15.27 -1.75 -5.53
N ALA A 240 -15.77 -0.56 -5.85
CA ALA A 240 -17.20 -0.27 -5.82
C ALA A 240 -17.96 -1.04 -6.92
N HIS A 241 -17.50 -0.94 -8.17
CA HIS A 241 -18.23 -1.42 -9.34
C HIS A 241 -17.96 -2.87 -9.69
N ASP A 242 -16.70 -3.30 -9.68
CA ASP A 242 -16.33 -4.64 -10.13
C ASP A 242 -16.45 -5.66 -8.99
N VAL A 243 -16.33 -5.23 -7.73
CA VAL A 243 -16.29 -6.12 -6.56
C VAL A 243 -17.56 -6.02 -5.71
N ASP A 244 -17.82 -4.87 -5.08
CA ASP A 244 -18.89 -4.73 -4.07
C ASP A 244 -20.28 -4.85 -4.67
N LEU A 245 -20.53 -4.22 -5.82
CA LEU A 245 -21.82 -4.28 -6.51
C LEU A 245 -22.25 -5.72 -6.83
N GLN A 246 -21.29 -6.57 -7.21
CA GLN A 246 -21.49 -7.98 -7.55
C GLN A 246 -21.38 -8.91 -6.33
N LYS A 247 -21.06 -8.38 -5.14
CA LYS A 247 -20.80 -9.14 -3.90
C LYS A 247 -19.70 -10.19 -4.06
N LEU A 248 -18.69 -9.93 -4.88
CA LEU A 248 -17.63 -10.91 -5.11
C LEU A 248 -16.72 -11.03 -3.88
N PRO A 249 -16.30 -12.26 -3.49
CA PRO A 249 -15.47 -12.49 -2.32
C PRO A 249 -13.99 -12.15 -2.54
N VAL A 250 -13.70 -10.90 -2.92
CA VAL A 250 -12.32 -10.39 -2.96
C VAL A 250 -11.89 -10.01 -1.55
N ARG A 251 -10.69 -10.45 -1.15
CA ARG A 251 -10.11 -10.20 0.18
C ARG A 251 -8.98 -9.18 0.07
N PHE A 252 -9.20 -7.97 0.57
CA PHE A 252 -8.19 -6.91 0.55
C PHE A 252 -7.34 -6.95 1.82
N ALA A 253 -6.07 -7.33 1.65
CA ALA A 253 -5.06 -7.23 2.69
C ALA A 253 -4.39 -5.85 2.58
N ILE A 254 -4.83 -4.90 3.41
CA ILE A 254 -4.47 -3.49 3.30
C ILE A 254 -3.30 -3.18 4.24
N ASP A 255 -2.08 -3.24 3.69
CA ASP A 255 -0.85 -2.91 4.42
C ASP A 255 -0.64 -1.37 4.47
N ARG A 256 0.30 -0.88 5.28
CA ARG A 256 0.65 0.55 5.43
C ARG A 256 -0.57 1.41 5.78
N ALA A 257 -1.52 0.85 6.50
CA ALA A 257 -2.68 1.59 6.94
C ALA A 257 -2.32 2.56 8.07
N GLY A 258 -2.86 3.76 8.03
CA GLY A 258 -2.56 4.85 8.97
C GLY A 258 -1.25 5.57 8.65
N LEU A 259 -0.56 6.01 9.70
CA LEU A 259 0.67 6.79 9.60
C LEU A 259 1.87 5.90 9.26
N VAL A 260 2.63 6.28 8.23
CA VAL A 260 3.72 5.46 7.67
C VAL A 260 5.12 5.97 8.05
N GLY A 261 5.23 7.14 8.67
CA GLY A 261 6.49 7.74 9.07
C GLY A 261 7.17 8.51 7.94
N ALA A 262 8.40 8.10 7.61
CA ALA A 262 9.32 8.84 6.75
C ALA A 262 8.84 9.08 5.32
N ASP A 263 7.90 8.29 4.80
CA ASP A 263 7.36 8.47 3.45
C ASP A 263 6.34 9.64 3.37
N GLY A 264 5.93 10.17 4.52
CA GLY A 264 5.13 11.38 4.62
C GLY A 264 3.70 11.25 4.10
N PRO A 265 3.03 12.39 3.80
CA PRO A 265 1.60 12.42 3.56
C PRO A 265 1.16 11.75 2.26
N THR A 266 2.03 11.61 1.27
CA THR A 266 1.71 10.92 0.00
C THR A 266 1.53 9.41 0.16
N HIS A 267 2.08 8.83 1.23
CA HIS A 267 1.99 7.40 1.53
C HIS A 267 1.08 7.11 2.73
N CYS A 268 0.56 8.14 3.41
CA CYS A 268 -0.32 7.98 4.56
C CYS A 268 -1.62 7.26 4.18
N GLY A 269 -1.87 6.13 4.83
CA GLY A 269 -3.04 5.29 4.62
C GLY A 269 -4.22 5.65 5.51
N ALA A 270 -4.64 6.91 5.53
CA ALA A 270 -5.65 7.38 6.49
C ALA A 270 -7.11 7.09 6.07
N PHE A 271 -7.36 6.85 4.77
CA PHE A 271 -8.70 6.98 4.19
C PHE A 271 -9.41 5.64 3.92
N ASP A 272 -8.71 4.51 4.03
CA ASP A 272 -9.24 3.19 3.66
C ASP A 272 -10.49 2.78 4.42
N THR A 273 -10.53 2.98 5.74
CA THR A 273 -11.74 2.66 6.53
C THR A 273 -12.95 3.41 5.98
N THR A 274 -12.80 4.69 5.64
CA THR A 274 -13.89 5.53 5.13
C THR A 274 -14.42 5.01 3.79
N PHE A 275 -13.54 4.87 2.79
CA PHE A 275 -14.01 4.50 1.46
C PHE A 275 -14.42 3.01 1.38
N MET A 276 -13.83 2.13 2.20
CA MET A 276 -14.25 0.72 2.21
C MET A 276 -15.56 0.51 2.96
N ALA A 277 -15.76 1.15 4.12
CA ALA A 277 -16.94 0.92 4.96
C ALA A 277 -18.22 1.57 4.40
N CYS A 278 -18.08 2.57 3.54
CA CYS A 278 -19.22 3.18 2.85
C CYS A 278 -19.90 2.22 1.86
N LEU A 279 -19.19 1.21 1.35
CA LEU A 279 -19.69 0.26 0.35
C LEU A 279 -20.61 -0.79 1.00
N PRO A 280 -21.83 -1.04 0.48
CA PRO A 280 -22.86 -1.83 1.14
C PRO A 280 -22.45 -3.23 1.64
N ASN A 281 -21.70 -3.99 0.85
CA ASN A 281 -21.48 -5.42 1.11
C ASN A 281 -20.15 -5.74 1.81
N MET A 282 -19.27 -4.75 1.93
CA MET A 282 -17.93 -4.88 2.49
C MET A 282 -17.92 -5.26 3.98
N VAL A 283 -17.14 -6.29 4.34
CA VAL A 283 -16.68 -6.55 5.72
C VAL A 283 -15.38 -5.78 5.94
N VAL A 284 -15.30 -4.97 6.99
CA VAL A 284 -14.17 -4.07 7.25
C VAL A 284 -13.61 -4.33 8.64
N MET A 285 -12.36 -4.81 8.68
CA MET A 285 -11.69 -5.27 9.91
C MET A 285 -10.38 -4.50 10.16
N ALA A 286 -9.95 -4.43 11.43
CA ALA A 286 -8.62 -3.95 11.79
C ALA A 286 -8.08 -4.68 13.02
N PRO A 287 -6.95 -5.41 12.92
CA PRO A 287 -6.41 -6.19 14.02
C PRO A 287 -5.71 -5.28 15.04
N SER A 288 -5.92 -5.57 16.32
CA SER A 288 -5.25 -4.84 17.41
C SER A 288 -3.82 -5.30 17.70
N ASN A 289 -3.44 -6.48 17.19
CA ASN A 289 -2.11 -7.09 17.30
C ASN A 289 -1.93 -8.17 16.22
N GLU A 290 -0.75 -8.77 16.16
CA GLU A 290 -0.40 -9.80 15.16
C GLU A 290 -1.20 -11.10 15.29
N THR A 291 -1.62 -11.51 16.48
CA THR A 291 -2.51 -12.68 16.65
C THR A 291 -3.88 -12.40 16.05
N GLU A 292 -4.43 -11.20 16.29
CA GLU A 292 -5.68 -10.77 15.63
C GLU A 292 -5.54 -10.67 14.12
N LEU A 293 -4.38 -10.26 13.60
CA LEU A 293 -4.13 -10.25 12.17
C LEU A 293 -4.24 -11.67 11.59
N MET A 294 -3.65 -12.67 12.24
CA MET A 294 -3.78 -14.07 11.79
C MET A 294 -5.24 -14.55 11.82
N HIS A 295 -5.99 -14.20 12.88
CA HIS A 295 -7.41 -14.50 12.95
C HIS A 295 -8.22 -13.82 11.85
N MET A 296 -7.89 -12.58 11.48
CA MET A 296 -8.55 -11.86 10.38
C MET A 296 -8.19 -12.42 9.01
N VAL A 297 -6.97 -12.93 8.80
CA VAL A 297 -6.62 -13.67 7.57
C VAL A 297 -7.49 -14.92 7.45
N ALA A 298 -7.60 -15.72 8.52
CA ALA A 298 -8.46 -16.90 8.54
C ALA A 298 -9.95 -16.54 8.34
N THR A 299 -10.40 -15.45 8.97
CA THR A 299 -11.77 -14.93 8.79
C THR A 299 -12.01 -14.55 7.32
N ALA A 300 -11.09 -13.80 6.71
CA ALA A 300 -11.18 -13.43 5.31
C ALA A 300 -11.18 -14.65 4.38
N ALA A 301 -10.32 -15.66 4.65
CA ALA A 301 -10.28 -16.89 3.88
C ALA A 301 -11.62 -17.66 3.90
N ALA A 302 -12.35 -17.60 5.01
CA ALA A 302 -13.65 -18.24 5.20
C ALA A 302 -14.85 -17.49 4.60
N ILE A 303 -14.70 -16.22 4.16
CA ILE A 303 -15.80 -15.44 3.57
C ILE A 303 -15.89 -15.70 2.07
N ASP A 304 -16.94 -16.39 1.63
CA ASP A 304 -17.15 -16.76 0.22
C ASP A 304 -18.35 -16.08 -0.46
N ASP A 305 -19.06 -15.17 0.23
CA ASP A 305 -20.33 -14.61 -0.24
C ASP A 305 -20.35 -13.07 -0.40
N ARG A 306 -19.25 -12.39 -0.06
CA ARG A 306 -19.11 -10.92 -0.10
C ARG A 306 -17.65 -10.47 0.00
N PRO A 307 -17.30 -9.25 -0.39
CA PRO A 307 -15.93 -8.77 -0.23
C PRO A 307 -15.60 -8.48 1.25
N SER A 308 -14.30 -8.58 1.56
CA SER A 308 -13.77 -8.26 2.88
C SER A 308 -12.45 -7.53 2.80
N CYS A 309 -12.15 -6.73 3.82
CA CYS A 309 -10.85 -6.11 3.99
C CYS A 309 -10.39 -6.13 5.45
N PHE A 310 -9.08 -6.19 5.63
CA PHE A 310 -8.43 -5.96 6.92
C PHE A 310 -7.25 -5.02 6.71
N ARG A 311 -7.20 -3.97 7.52
CA ARG A 311 -6.16 -2.95 7.47
C ARG A 311 -5.13 -3.13 8.58
N TYR A 312 -3.85 -3.09 8.28
CA TYR A 312 -2.78 -3.22 9.28
C TYR A 312 -1.62 -2.25 9.00
N PRO A 313 -0.94 -1.76 10.05
CA PRO A 313 0.00 -0.67 9.90
C PRO A 313 1.36 -1.15 9.38
N ARG A 314 2.15 -0.20 8.91
CA ARG A 314 3.60 -0.40 8.83
C ARG A 314 4.16 -0.50 10.25
N GLY A 315 4.88 -1.57 10.56
CA GLY A 315 5.53 -1.74 11.86
C GLY A 315 5.66 -3.20 12.27
N ASN A 316 6.10 -3.40 13.50
CA ASN A 316 6.26 -4.72 14.11
C ASN A 316 5.13 -5.04 15.09
N GLY A 317 4.88 -6.33 15.27
CA GLY A 317 3.94 -6.82 16.30
C GLY A 317 4.43 -6.54 17.72
N ILE A 318 3.56 -6.79 18.68
CA ILE A 318 3.80 -6.48 20.10
C ILE A 318 4.32 -7.67 20.92
N GLY A 319 4.41 -8.86 20.34
CA GLY A 319 4.92 -10.07 21.01
C GLY A 319 3.84 -10.91 21.68
N THR A 320 2.62 -10.89 21.14
CA THR A 320 1.51 -11.76 21.57
C THR A 320 1.78 -13.24 21.28
N ILE A 321 1.05 -14.10 21.99
CA ILE A 321 1.08 -15.54 21.75
C ILE A 321 0.43 -15.82 20.40
N LEU A 322 1.23 -16.32 19.47
CA LEU A 322 0.77 -16.65 18.12
C LEU A 322 0.00 -17.98 18.10
N PRO A 323 -1.01 -18.11 17.24
CA PRO A 323 -1.61 -19.39 16.93
C PRO A 323 -0.56 -20.42 16.44
N PRO A 324 -0.74 -21.72 16.75
CA PRO A 324 0.18 -22.75 16.30
C PRO A 324 0.23 -22.79 14.77
N ASN A 325 1.41 -23.04 14.22
CA ASN A 325 1.66 -23.12 12.77
C ASN A 325 1.24 -21.86 11.99
N ASN A 326 1.20 -20.68 12.63
CA ASN A 326 0.79 -19.40 12.02
C ASN A 326 -0.65 -19.39 11.48
N LYS A 327 -1.50 -20.35 11.91
CA LYS A 327 -2.86 -20.50 11.40
C LYS A 327 -3.89 -19.90 12.35
N GLY A 328 -4.61 -18.89 11.87
CA GLY A 328 -5.63 -18.23 12.67
C GLY A 328 -6.91 -19.07 12.78
N THR A 329 -7.66 -18.83 13.85
CA THR A 329 -9.08 -19.21 13.94
C THR A 329 -9.97 -18.08 13.39
N PRO A 330 -10.94 -18.36 12.50
CA PRO A 330 -11.92 -17.37 12.07
C PRO A 330 -12.67 -16.73 13.25
N LEU A 331 -12.86 -15.42 13.18
CA LEU A 331 -13.64 -14.63 14.13
C LEU A 331 -15.12 -14.63 13.74
N GLU A 332 -16.00 -14.49 14.72
CA GLU A 332 -17.40 -14.16 14.45
C GLU A 332 -17.48 -12.74 13.87
N ILE A 333 -17.99 -12.63 12.63
CA ILE A 333 -18.04 -11.36 11.90
C ILE A 333 -18.92 -10.36 12.66
N GLY A 334 -18.35 -9.17 12.91
CA GLY A 334 -19.06 -8.10 13.61
C GLY A 334 -19.05 -8.23 15.13
N LYS A 335 -18.20 -9.09 15.71
CA LYS A 335 -18.04 -9.18 17.17
C LYS A 335 -16.72 -8.57 17.64
N GLY A 336 -16.83 -7.59 18.51
CA GLY A 336 -15.73 -7.01 19.27
C GLY A 336 -15.42 -7.84 20.52
N ARG A 337 -14.55 -7.32 21.39
CA ARG A 337 -14.28 -7.91 22.71
C ARG A 337 -13.88 -6.86 23.74
N ILE A 338 -14.20 -7.11 25.00
CA ILE A 338 -13.63 -6.37 26.13
C ILE A 338 -12.27 -6.99 26.46
N LEU A 339 -11.23 -6.16 26.49
CA LEU A 339 -9.86 -6.56 26.86
C LEU A 339 -9.58 -6.33 28.34
N ARG A 340 -10.21 -5.32 28.91
CA ARG A 340 -10.09 -4.93 30.30
C ARG A 340 -11.43 -4.43 30.81
N GLU A 341 -11.95 -5.06 31.84
CA GLU A 341 -13.11 -4.55 32.57
C GLU A 341 -12.66 -3.44 33.54
N GLY A 342 -13.38 -2.32 33.54
CA GLY A 342 -13.24 -1.23 34.49
C GLY A 342 -14.45 -1.18 35.43
N SER A 343 -14.23 -0.79 36.69
CA SER A 343 -15.31 -0.53 37.65
C SER A 343 -15.81 0.92 37.62
N GLY A 344 -15.25 1.73 36.72
CA GLY A 344 -15.50 3.17 36.62
C GLY A 344 -16.52 3.53 35.56
N LYS A 345 -16.64 4.84 35.30
CA LYS A 345 -17.64 5.42 34.39
C LYS A 345 -17.13 5.60 32.97
N VAL A 346 -15.95 5.09 32.66
CA VAL A 346 -15.22 5.38 31.41
C VAL A 346 -15.04 4.09 30.61
N ALA A 347 -15.38 4.15 29.33
CA ALA A 347 -15.02 3.13 28.34
C ALA A 347 -14.17 3.74 27.23
N ILE A 348 -13.19 2.99 26.75
CA ILE A 348 -12.34 3.31 25.60
C ILE A 348 -12.47 2.17 24.59
N LEU A 349 -12.92 2.49 23.37
CA LEU A 349 -13.11 1.53 22.29
C LEU A 349 -12.14 1.85 21.15
N GLY A 350 -11.13 1.00 20.97
CA GLY A 350 -10.14 1.16 19.91
C GLY A 350 -10.46 0.33 18.67
N TYR A 351 -10.06 0.82 17.49
CA TYR A 351 -10.16 0.11 16.22
C TYR A 351 -8.77 -0.01 15.56
N GLY A 352 -8.26 -1.23 15.47
CA GLY A 352 -6.90 -1.52 14.98
C GLY A 352 -5.82 -1.35 16.04
N THR A 353 -4.59 -1.06 15.62
CA THR A 353 -3.41 -1.05 16.50
C THR A 353 -3.41 0.03 17.57
N ILE A 354 -4.21 1.08 17.41
CA ILE A 354 -4.45 2.09 18.45
C ILE A 354 -5.00 1.53 19.75
N VAL A 355 -5.56 0.31 19.74
CA VAL A 355 -5.95 -0.43 20.96
C VAL A 355 -4.78 -0.52 21.95
N GLN A 356 -3.53 -0.60 21.48
CA GLN A 356 -2.35 -0.59 22.35
C GLN A 356 -2.17 0.75 23.07
N SER A 357 -2.44 1.87 22.38
CA SER A 357 -2.48 3.20 22.99
C SER A 357 -3.64 3.34 23.98
N CYS A 358 -4.78 2.70 23.70
CA CYS A 358 -5.94 2.66 24.60
C CYS A 358 -5.64 1.91 25.90
N MET A 359 -5.00 0.74 25.82
CA MET A 359 -4.57 -0.04 26.99
C MET A 359 -3.60 0.77 27.86
N LYS A 360 -2.57 1.38 27.26
CA LYS A 360 -1.63 2.26 27.97
C LYS A 360 -2.30 3.49 28.57
N ALA A 361 -3.29 4.07 27.91
CA ALA A 361 -4.06 5.20 28.45
C ALA A 361 -4.85 4.76 29.69
N ALA A 362 -5.41 3.56 29.68
CA ALA A 362 -6.17 3.01 30.79
C ALA A 362 -5.27 2.69 32.01
N GLU A 363 -4.01 2.31 31.79
CA GLU A 363 -2.98 2.22 32.84
C GLU A 363 -2.65 3.60 33.44
N GLN A 364 -2.47 4.61 32.59
CA GLN A 364 -2.22 5.99 33.03
C GLN A 364 -3.38 6.55 33.85
N LEU A 365 -4.62 6.30 33.43
CA LEU A 365 -5.82 6.69 34.17
C LEU A 365 -5.93 5.94 35.50
N GLN A 366 -5.56 4.66 35.54
CA GLN A 366 -5.57 3.88 36.78
C GLN A 366 -4.63 4.47 37.84
N MET A 367 -3.45 4.98 37.44
CA MET A 367 -2.52 5.69 38.34
C MET A 367 -3.13 6.97 38.93
N LEU A 368 -4.13 7.54 38.27
CA LEU A 368 -4.90 8.71 38.74
C LEU A 368 -6.20 8.32 39.47
N GLY A 369 -6.39 7.04 39.79
CA GLY A 369 -7.58 6.53 40.46
C GLY A 369 -8.82 6.41 39.57
N ILE A 370 -8.67 6.50 38.25
CA ILE A 370 -9.77 6.37 37.28
C ILE A 370 -9.72 4.98 36.65
N SER A 371 -10.71 4.15 36.97
CA SER A 371 -10.89 2.85 36.32
C SER A 371 -11.60 3.03 34.97
N ALA A 372 -11.07 2.39 33.93
CA ALA A 372 -11.60 2.47 32.58
C ALA A 372 -11.66 1.08 31.92
N THR A 373 -12.80 0.78 31.32
CA THR A 373 -13.01 -0.38 30.46
C THR A 373 -12.34 -0.14 29.12
N VAL A 374 -11.61 -1.13 28.59
CA VAL A 374 -11.00 -1.06 27.25
C VAL A 374 -11.53 -2.19 26.39
N ALA A 375 -12.04 -1.85 25.22
CA ALA A 375 -12.58 -2.79 24.25
C ALA A 375 -11.88 -2.64 22.90
N ASP A 376 -11.79 -3.77 22.21
CA ASP A 376 -11.29 -3.91 20.84
C ASP A 376 -12.48 -4.11 19.92
N ALA A 377 -12.71 -3.14 19.02
CA ALA A 377 -13.85 -3.15 18.13
C ALA A 377 -13.77 -4.30 17.11
N ARG A 378 -12.56 -4.67 16.66
CA ARG A 378 -12.23 -5.62 15.56
C ARG A 378 -12.83 -5.30 14.19
N PHE A 379 -14.08 -4.86 14.13
CA PHE A 379 -14.85 -4.60 12.92
C PHE A 379 -15.37 -3.15 12.91
N CYS A 380 -15.12 -2.45 11.81
CA CYS A 380 -15.83 -1.22 11.46
C CYS A 380 -17.17 -1.55 10.76
N LYS A 381 -17.20 -2.66 10.02
CA LYS A 381 -18.41 -3.14 9.36
C LYS A 381 -18.43 -4.68 9.26
N PRO A 382 -19.50 -5.35 9.69
CA PRO A 382 -20.61 -4.81 10.48
C PRO A 382 -20.15 -4.39 11.88
N ILE A 383 -20.87 -3.44 12.48
CA ILE A 383 -20.63 -2.99 13.86
C ILE A 383 -21.20 -4.01 14.86
N ASP A 384 -20.50 -4.21 15.99
CA ASP A 384 -21.01 -4.97 17.12
C ASP A 384 -22.03 -4.18 17.95
N GLY A 385 -23.28 -4.16 17.49
CA GLY A 385 -24.34 -3.39 18.14
C GLY A 385 -24.58 -3.78 19.60
N ASP A 386 -24.30 -5.02 20.01
CA ASP A 386 -24.52 -5.47 21.38
C ASP A 386 -23.43 -4.93 22.31
N LEU A 387 -22.16 -5.05 21.90
CA LEU A 387 -21.05 -4.44 22.62
C LEU A 387 -21.23 -2.93 22.75
N LEU A 388 -21.65 -2.25 21.68
CA LEU A 388 -21.84 -0.80 21.74
C LEU A 388 -22.96 -0.39 22.70
N ARG A 389 -24.08 -1.11 22.71
CA ARG A 389 -25.17 -0.87 23.67
C ARG A 389 -24.70 -1.13 25.10
N GLN A 390 -23.92 -2.20 25.32
CA GLN A 390 -23.35 -2.50 26.62
C GLN A 390 -22.47 -1.34 27.10
N LEU A 391 -21.48 -0.93 26.30
CA LEU A 391 -20.56 0.15 26.65
C LEU A 391 -21.28 1.48 26.88
N ALA A 392 -22.25 1.84 26.03
CA ALA A 392 -23.03 3.07 26.14
C ALA A 392 -23.94 3.10 27.39
N ARG A 393 -24.46 1.94 27.82
CA ARG A 393 -25.35 1.83 28.98
C ARG A 393 -24.58 1.83 30.30
N GLU A 394 -23.42 1.18 30.33
CA GLU A 394 -22.65 0.93 31.56
C GLU A 394 -21.70 2.07 31.91
N HIS A 395 -21.47 3.02 30.99
CA HIS A 395 -20.49 4.08 31.16
C HIS A 395 -21.12 5.46 30.90
N GLU A 396 -20.63 6.50 31.60
CA GLU A 396 -21.04 7.88 31.36
C GLU A 396 -20.19 8.55 30.27
N ILE A 397 -18.97 8.04 30.04
CA ILE A 397 -18.02 8.54 29.05
C ILE A 397 -17.57 7.39 28.16
N LEU A 398 -17.63 7.62 26.86
CA LEU A 398 -17.14 6.68 25.85
C LEU A 398 -16.19 7.40 24.89
N ILE A 399 -14.96 6.93 24.81
CA ILE A 399 -13.97 7.41 23.84
C ILE A 399 -13.81 6.36 22.76
N THR A 400 -13.96 6.75 21.49
CA THR A 400 -13.54 5.90 20.37
C THR A 400 -12.19 6.37 19.84
N ALA A 401 -11.32 5.44 19.42
CA ALA A 401 -10.02 5.78 18.88
C ALA A 401 -9.72 4.96 17.61
N GLU A 402 -9.25 5.61 16.55
CA GLU A 402 -8.78 4.97 15.32
C GLU A 402 -7.64 5.75 14.65
N GLU A 403 -6.82 5.05 13.87
CA GLU A 403 -5.77 5.62 13.00
C GLU A 403 -6.31 5.85 11.58
N GLY A 404 -7.51 6.44 11.50
CA GLY A 404 -8.25 6.72 10.26
C GLY A 404 -8.77 8.16 10.24
N SER A 405 -9.15 8.65 9.05
CA SER A 405 -9.71 9.98 8.84
C SER A 405 -11.18 10.07 9.27
N MET A 406 -11.77 11.27 9.14
CA MET A 406 -13.21 11.45 9.22
C MET A 406 -13.93 10.54 8.19
N GLY A 407 -15.13 10.05 8.55
CA GLY A 407 -15.85 9.04 7.77
C GLY A 407 -15.49 7.58 8.12
N GLY A 408 -14.46 7.37 8.96
CA GLY A 408 -14.02 6.04 9.40
C GLY A 408 -14.88 5.41 10.51
N PHE A 409 -14.26 4.54 11.31
CA PHE A 409 -14.91 3.73 12.34
C PHE A 409 -15.77 4.55 13.29
N SER A 410 -15.23 5.64 13.82
CA SER A 410 -15.91 6.51 14.78
C SER A 410 -17.14 7.20 14.16
N THR A 411 -17.17 7.40 12.84
CA THR A 411 -18.32 7.96 12.13
C THR A 411 -19.41 6.91 11.90
N HIS A 412 -19.04 5.69 11.53
CA HIS A 412 -19.98 4.57 11.49
C HIS A 412 -20.59 4.28 12.88
N PHE A 413 -19.74 4.34 13.90
CA PHE A 413 -20.13 4.23 15.29
C PHE A 413 -21.11 5.33 15.72
N SER A 414 -20.84 6.59 15.36
CA SER A 414 -21.73 7.71 15.70
C SER A 414 -23.10 7.56 15.06
N HIS A 415 -23.16 7.11 13.81
CA HIS A 415 -24.42 6.81 13.11
C HIS A 415 -25.23 5.76 13.89
N PHE A 416 -24.59 4.67 14.33
CA PHE A 416 -25.24 3.65 15.15
C PHE A 416 -25.78 4.22 16.46
N LEU A 417 -24.97 5.02 17.18
CA LEU A 417 -25.40 5.64 18.43
C LEU A 417 -26.63 6.54 18.24
N CYS A 418 -26.62 7.39 17.20
CA CYS A 418 -27.72 8.30 16.88
C CYS A 418 -29.01 7.54 16.56
N LEU A 419 -28.96 6.55 15.65
CA LEU A 419 -30.16 5.81 15.24
C LEU A 419 -30.77 4.95 16.35
N ASN A 420 -29.97 4.55 17.34
CA ASN A 420 -30.44 3.73 18.46
C ASN A 420 -30.75 4.57 19.72
N GLY A 421 -30.77 5.91 19.64
CA GLY A 421 -31.09 6.79 20.77
C GLY A 421 -30.08 6.76 21.92
N LEU A 422 -28.85 6.26 21.67
CA LEU A 422 -27.84 6.09 22.72
C LEU A 422 -27.17 7.41 23.13
N LEU A 423 -27.36 8.47 22.33
CA LEU A 423 -26.91 9.83 22.63
C LEU A 423 -28.01 10.73 23.21
N ASP A 424 -29.24 10.24 23.38
CA ASP A 424 -30.35 11.01 23.93
C ASP A 424 -30.23 11.23 25.45
N GLY A 425 -29.35 10.45 26.09
CA GLY A 425 -29.12 10.47 27.54
C GLY A 425 -27.94 11.33 27.98
N LYS A 426 -27.25 10.86 29.04
CA LYS A 426 -26.09 11.57 29.63
C LYS A 426 -24.74 11.12 29.07
N LEU A 427 -24.73 10.20 28.12
CA LEU A 427 -23.52 9.64 27.55
C LEU A 427 -22.70 10.76 26.89
N LYS A 428 -21.47 10.97 27.38
CA LYS A 428 -20.50 11.87 26.77
C LYS A 428 -19.59 11.06 25.86
N TRP A 429 -19.86 11.11 24.57
CA TRP A 429 -19.01 10.46 23.57
C TRP A 429 -17.99 11.43 22.97
N ARG A 430 -16.74 10.98 22.77
CA ARG A 430 -15.71 11.72 22.01
C ARG A 430 -14.98 10.78 21.04
N PRO A 431 -14.94 11.11 19.74
CA PRO A 431 -14.07 10.42 18.80
C PRO A 431 -12.64 10.96 18.83
N MET A 432 -11.67 10.07 18.73
CA MET A 432 -10.27 10.37 18.48
C MET A 432 -9.87 9.72 17.15
N ILE A 433 -9.67 10.56 16.15
CA ILE A 433 -9.35 10.18 14.77
C ILE A 433 -8.12 10.97 14.32
N LEU A 434 -7.55 10.64 13.16
CA LEU A 434 -6.52 11.48 12.55
C LEU A 434 -7.10 12.88 12.26
N PRO A 435 -6.33 13.96 12.54
CA PRO A 435 -6.81 15.31 12.30
C PRO A 435 -7.01 15.56 10.79
N ASP A 436 -7.92 16.47 10.44
CA ASP A 436 -8.21 16.86 9.05
C ASP A 436 -7.11 17.77 8.48
N LYS A 437 -5.89 17.24 8.43
CA LYS A 437 -4.70 17.85 7.84
C LYS A 437 -3.73 16.76 7.42
N TYR A 438 -2.86 17.08 6.47
CA TYR A 438 -1.72 16.25 6.17
C TYR A 438 -0.66 16.37 7.28
N ILE A 439 -0.14 15.23 7.73
CA ILE A 439 0.97 15.15 8.68
C ILE A 439 2.24 14.86 7.88
N ASP A 440 3.26 15.69 8.07
CA ASP A 440 4.52 15.60 7.33
C ASP A 440 5.35 14.36 7.70
N HIS A 441 6.38 14.09 6.91
CA HIS A 441 7.30 12.98 7.13
C HIS A 441 8.01 13.11 8.49
N GLY A 442 8.15 11.99 9.19
CA GLY A 442 8.77 11.94 10.51
C GLY A 442 8.89 10.51 11.03
N SER A 443 9.26 10.32 12.30
CA SER A 443 9.06 9.00 12.92
C SER A 443 7.55 8.78 13.13
N GLN A 444 7.09 7.52 13.10
CA GLN A 444 5.68 7.22 13.37
C GLN A 444 5.24 7.72 14.75
N ASN A 445 6.13 7.68 15.74
CA ASN A 445 5.84 8.21 17.08
C ASN A 445 5.59 9.71 17.05
N ASP A 446 6.45 10.48 16.35
CA ASP A 446 6.26 11.94 16.23
C ASP A 446 4.95 12.26 15.51
N GLN A 447 4.62 11.50 14.46
CA GLN A 447 3.36 11.67 13.74
C GLN A 447 2.14 11.34 14.63
N ILE A 448 2.20 10.31 15.47
CA ILE A 448 1.13 9.94 16.40
C ILE A 448 0.96 10.98 17.52
N GLU A 449 2.05 11.56 18.02
CA GLU A 449 2.00 12.67 18.96
C GLU A 449 1.40 13.93 18.30
N GLU A 450 1.81 14.26 17.07
CA GLU A 450 1.24 15.38 16.32
C GLU A 450 -0.25 15.18 16.00
N ALA A 451 -0.66 13.94 15.70
CA ALA A 451 -2.05 13.58 15.47
C ALA A 451 -2.92 13.67 16.73
N GLY A 452 -2.30 13.73 17.92
CA GLY A 452 -3.03 13.70 19.18
C GLY A 452 -3.64 12.33 19.50
N LEU A 453 -3.02 11.23 19.05
CA LEU A 453 -3.52 9.86 19.20
C LEU A 453 -2.67 9.00 20.15
N SER A 454 -1.64 9.56 20.78
CA SER A 454 -0.85 8.85 21.78
C SER A 454 -1.66 8.51 23.05
N SER A 455 -1.19 7.57 23.85
CA SER A 455 -1.87 7.17 25.09
C SER A 455 -2.09 8.36 26.06
N LYS A 456 -1.16 9.33 26.06
CA LYS A 456 -1.28 10.56 26.85
C LYS A 456 -2.44 11.43 26.38
N HIS A 457 -2.63 11.54 25.06
CA HIS A 457 -3.73 12.29 24.48
C HIS A 457 -5.09 11.62 24.73
N ILE A 458 -5.15 10.29 24.68
CA ILE A 458 -6.35 9.52 25.03
C ILE A 458 -6.71 9.74 26.50
N ALA A 459 -5.75 9.58 27.42
CA ALA A 459 -5.95 9.82 28.85
C ALA A 459 -6.37 11.28 29.11
N ALA A 460 -5.73 12.25 28.46
CA ALA A 460 -6.09 13.66 28.57
C ALA A 460 -7.52 13.96 28.09
N THR A 461 -7.99 13.28 27.04
CA THR A 461 -9.36 13.41 26.53
C THR A 461 -10.37 12.88 27.53
N VAL A 462 -10.09 11.74 28.18
CA VAL A 462 -10.91 11.21 29.28
C VAL A 462 -10.98 12.21 30.44
N LEU A 463 -9.83 12.69 30.92
CA LEU A 463 -9.74 13.65 32.03
C LEU A 463 -10.52 14.94 31.75
N SER A 464 -10.34 15.50 30.55
CA SER A 464 -11.07 16.68 30.10
C SER A 464 -12.58 16.44 30.07
N THR A 465 -13.04 15.25 29.64
CA THR A 465 -14.47 14.91 29.58
C THR A 465 -15.07 14.68 30.97
N LEU A 466 -14.26 14.23 31.94
CA LEU A 466 -14.60 14.17 33.37
C LEU A 466 -14.65 15.54 34.05
N GLY A 467 -14.20 16.61 33.39
CA GLY A 467 -14.16 17.96 33.95
C GLY A 467 -12.89 18.30 34.73
N HIS A 468 -11.84 17.48 34.64
CA HIS A 468 -10.53 17.82 35.17
C HIS A 468 -9.84 18.76 34.16
N THR A 469 -9.71 20.04 34.50
CA THR A 469 -8.98 21.01 33.67
C THR A 469 -7.49 20.68 33.65
N ARG A 470 -6.86 20.79 32.48
CA ARG A 470 -5.41 20.66 32.29
C ARG A 470 -4.71 21.65 33.22
N GLY A 471 -4.04 21.14 34.25
CA GLY A 471 -3.11 21.91 35.08
C GLY A 471 -1.78 22.13 34.37
#